data_AF-A0A381U2I1-F1
#
_entry.id   AF-A0A381U2I1-F1
#
_cell.length_a   1.000
_cell.length_b   1.000
_cell.length_c   1.000
_cell.angle_alpha   90.00
_cell.angle_beta   90.00
_cell.angle_gamma   90.00
#
_symmetry.space_group_name_H-M   'P 1'
#
loop_
_entity.id
_entity.type
_entity.pdbx_description
1 polymer ?
#
loop_
_entity_poly.entity_id
_entity_poly.type
_entity_poly.pdbx_seq_one_letter_code
_entity_poly.pdbx_strand_id
1 'polypeptide(L)'
;MKLKHHINNSDGYTMMELVVSLAILGTLMGTAMPVFSTVTEQTQADRNRANMNIIRETFFHYFYRTHMMGEPHFPATPDNDDFLMDTTWATTAIDSLMAPGITPKSLFSNSEVPKNSNGNPFYYRTYNDTLTTGEVRYFIILKDTDAESPSYQESFTHSI
;
A
#
# COMPACT_ATOMS: atom_id res chain seq x y z
N MET A 1 -54.27 -27.70 -45.63
CA MET A 1 -52.80 -27.77 -45.45
C MET A 1 -52.29 -26.32 -45.50
N LYS A 2 -51.88 -25.74 -44.36
CA LYS A 2 -51.37 -24.36 -44.30
C LYS A 2 -49.83 -24.40 -44.24
N LEU A 3 -49.18 -23.77 -45.21
CA LEU A 3 -47.72 -23.64 -45.25
C LEU A 3 -47.28 -22.68 -44.13
N LYS A 4 -46.39 -23.15 -43.25
CA LYS A 4 -45.75 -22.35 -42.20
C LYS A 4 -44.56 -21.64 -42.83
N HIS A 5 -44.64 -20.32 -43.01
CA HIS A 5 -43.51 -19.50 -43.45
C HIS A 5 -42.49 -19.42 -42.30
N HIS A 6 -41.32 -20.02 -42.47
CA HIS A 6 -40.15 -19.71 -41.65
C HIS A 6 -39.57 -18.40 -42.18
N ILE A 7 -39.54 -17.35 -41.35
CA ILE A 7 -38.76 -16.14 -41.62
C ILE A 7 -37.38 -16.41 -41.02
N ASN A 8 -36.42 -16.77 -41.86
CA ASN A 8 -35.01 -16.75 -41.48
C ASN A 8 -34.54 -15.29 -41.57
N ASN A 9 -34.49 -14.58 -40.45
CA ASN A 9 -33.93 -13.25 -40.40
C ASN A 9 -32.40 -13.36 -40.27
N SER A 10 -31.70 -13.33 -41.39
CA SER A 10 -30.25 -13.20 -41.46
C SER A 10 -29.89 -11.78 -41.90
N ASP A 11 -30.28 -10.78 -41.10
CA ASP A 11 -29.89 -9.39 -41.35
C ASP A 11 -28.44 -9.23 -40.89
N GLY A 12 -27.52 -9.10 -41.85
CA GLY A 12 -26.15 -8.70 -41.57
C GLY A 12 -26.08 -7.25 -41.10
N TYR A 13 -25.15 -6.95 -40.18
CA TYR A 13 -24.93 -5.59 -39.69
C TYR A 13 -24.65 -4.61 -40.83
N THR A 14 -25.30 -3.45 -40.82
CA THR A 14 -25.08 -2.42 -41.83
C THR A 14 -23.83 -1.60 -41.50
N MET A 15 -23.14 -1.07 -42.52
CA MET A 15 -22.01 -0.16 -42.33
C MET A 15 -22.37 1.07 -41.48
N MET A 16 -23.61 1.56 -41.57
CA MET A 16 -24.10 2.68 -40.77
C MET A 16 -24.17 2.33 -39.28
N GLU A 17 -24.68 1.14 -38.95
CA GLU A 17 -24.78 0.67 -37.57
C GLU A 17 -23.41 0.50 -36.92
N LEU A 18 -22.43 0.00 -37.68
CA LEU A 18 -21.04 -0.08 -37.21
C LEU A 18 -20.44 1.30 -36.96
N VAL A 19 -20.63 2.26 -37.88
CA VAL A 19 -20.08 3.63 -37.74
C VAL A 19 -20.69 4.35 -36.55
N VAL A 20 -22.01 4.27 -36.36
CA VAL A 20 -22.70 4.89 -35.20
C VAL A 20 -22.23 4.24 -33.90
N SER A 21 -22.10 2.92 -33.86
CA SER A 21 -21.61 2.20 -32.69
C SER A 21 -20.18 2.61 -32.31
N LEU A 22 -19.29 2.72 -33.31
CA LEU A 22 -17.92 3.19 -33.10
C LEU A 22 -17.87 4.66 -32.64
N ALA A 23 -18.75 5.52 -33.15
CA ALA A 23 -18.85 6.91 -32.71
C ALA A 23 -19.29 7.02 -31.23
N ILE A 24 -20.27 6.21 -30.82
CA ILE A 24 -20.72 6.15 -29.42
C ILE A 24 -19.60 5.60 -28.53
N LEU A 25 -18.94 4.51 -28.93
CA LEU A 25 -17.82 3.95 -28.18
C LEU A 25 -16.66 4.94 -28.04
N GLY A 26 -16.30 5.64 -29.12
CA GLY A 26 -15.23 6.64 -29.10
C GLY A 26 -15.52 7.82 -28.17
N THR A 27 -16.76 8.33 -28.18
CA THR A 27 -17.17 9.42 -27.27
C THR A 27 -17.20 8.98 -25.80
N LEU A 28 -17.68 7.77 -25.53
CA LEU A 28 -17.65 7.18 -24.18
C LEU A 28 -16.22 6.96 -23.70
N MET A 29 -15.34 6.37 -24.52
CA MET A 29 -13.94 6.15 -24.16
C MET A 29 -13.20 7.47 -23.92
N GLY A 30 -13.42 8.48 -24.77
CA GLY A 30 -12.78 9.79 -24.63
C GLY A 30 -13.11 10.50 -23.32
N THR A 31 -14.31 10.27 -22.76
CA THR A 31 -14.72 10.85 -21.47
C THR A 31 -14.36 9.95 -20.28
N ALA A 32 -14.44 8.63 -20.45
CA ALA A 32 -14.19 7.68 -19.37
C ALA A 32 -12.70 7.49 -19.04
N MET A 33 -11.80 7.52 -20.04
CA MET A 33 -10.37 7.25 -19.84
C MET A 33 -9.70 8.20 -18.84
N PRO A 34 -9.86 9.53 -18.93
CA PRO A 34 -9.25 10.45 -17.96
C PRO A 34 -9.78 10.24 -16.53
N VAL A 35 -11.08 10.00 -16.39
CA VAL A 35 -11.71 9.73 -15.08
C VAL A 35 -11.19 8.42 -14.48
N PHE A 36 -11.09 7.37 -15.29
CA PHE A 36 -10.55 6.10 -14.84
C PHE A 36 -9.08 6.23 -14.37
N SER A 37 -8.25 6.95 -15.12
CA SER A 37 -6.85 7.19 -14.76
C SER A 37 -6.73 7.90 -13.41
N THR A 38 -7.44 9.02 -13.24
CA THR A 38 -7.39 9.82 -12.01
C THR A 38 -7.91 9.06 -10.80
N VAL A 39 -9.02 8.33 -10.93
CA VAL A 39 -9.57 7.51 -9.85
C VAL A 39 -8.62 6.37 -9.47
N THR A 40 -7.96 5.76 -10.46
CA THR A 40 -6.99 4.69 -10.21
C THR A 40 -5.77 5.20 -9.45
N GLU A 41 -5.21 6.33 -9.88
CA GLU A 41 -4.07 6.98 -9.22
C GLU A 41 -4.41 7.38 -7.77
N GLN A 42 -5.56 8.01 -7.55
CA GLN A 42 -6.03 8.36 -6.21
C GLN A 42 -6.23 7.13 -5.32
N THR A 43 -6.83 6.06 -5.87
CA THR A 43 -7.04 4.80 -5.13
C THR A 43 -5.70 4.17 -4.74
N GLN A 44 -4.69 4.25 -5.62
CA GLN A 44 -3.35 3.78 -5.31
C GLN A 44 -2.69 4.62 -4.20
N ALA A 45 -2.77 5.95 -4.27
CA ALA A 45 -2.27 6.82 -3.20
C ALA A 45 -2.95 6.54 -1.84
N ASP A 46 -4.27 6.38 -1.84
CA ASP A 46 -5.03 6.08 -0.62
C ASP A 46 -4.67 4.71 -0.03
N ARG A 47 -4.42 3.71 -0.87
CA ARG A 47 -3.88 2.41 -0.44
C ARG A 47 -2.51 2.54 0.20
N ASN A 48 -1.62 3.37 -0.35
CA ASN A 48 -0.28 3.55 0.18
C ASN A 48 -0.31 4.23 1.55
N ARG A 49 -1.14 5.26 1.71
CA ARG A 49 -1.41 5.90 3.02
C ARG A 49 -1.99 4.92 4.03
N ALA A 50 -2.96 4.10 3.61
CA ALA A 50 -3.53 3.07 4.46
C ALA A 50 -2.47 2.04 4.89
N ASN A 51 -1.61 1.59 3.97
CA ASN A 51 -0.52 0.67 4.27
C ASN A 51 0.49 1.25 5.26
N MET A 52 0.90 2.52 5.09
CA MET A 52 1.75 3.20 6.07
C MET A 52 1.08 3.29 7.46
N ASN A 53 -0.22 3.58 7.52
CA ASN A 53 -0.97 3.58 8.79
C ASN A 53 -1.07 2.19 9.43
N ILE A 54 -1.26 1.13 8.64
CA ILE A 54 -1.27 -0.26 9.13
C ILE A 54 0.10 -0.61 9.73
N ILE A 55 1.20 -0.21 9.08
CA ILE A 55 2.56 -0.42 9.60
C ILE A 55 2.74 0.30 10.93
N ARG A 56 2.37 1.59 10.98
CA ARG A 56 2.41 2.39 12.22
C ARG A 56 1.65 1.69 13.35
N GLU A 57 0.40 1.32 13.12
CA GLU A 57 -0.45 0.73 14.17
C GLU A 57 0.11 -0.61 14.64
N THR A 58 0.60 -1.44 13.72
CA THR A 58 1.24 -2.71 14.04
C THR A 58 2.49 -2.52 14.90
N PHE A 59 3.32 -1.52 14.58
CA PHE A 59 4.51 -1.20 15.37
C PHE A 59 4.15 -0.62 16.74
N PHE A 60 3.07 0.15 16.84
CA PHE A 60 2.59 0.69 18.11
C PHE A 60 2.04 -0.43 19.00
N HIS A 61 1.26 -1.36 18.45
CA HIS A 61 0.82 -2.56 19.16
C HIS A 61 2.00 -3.40 19.67
N TYR A 62 3.02 -3.58 18.84
CA TYR A 62 4.25 -4.25 19.25
C TYR A 62 4.95 -3.51 20.39
N PHE A 63 5.10 -2.18 20.28
CA PHE A 63 5.69 -1.35 21.32
C PHE A 63 4.95 -1.44 22.65
N TYR A 64 3.60 -1.41 22.64
CA TYR A 64 2.84 -1.59 23.87
C TYR A 64 3.10 -2.96 24.52
N ARG A 65 3.23 -4.02 23.71
CA ARG A 65 3.56 -5.35 24.21
C ARG A 65 4.95 -5.39 24.85
N THR A 66 5.96 -4.77 24.23
CA THR A 66 7.34 -4.75 24.75
C THR A 66 7.47 -3.82 25.96
N HIS A 67 6.73 -2.70 25.98
CA HIS A 67 6.59 -1.83 27.15
C HIS A 67 6.02 -2.59 28.35
N MET A 68 5.00 -3.44 28.16
CA MET A 68 4.47 -4.30 29.22
C MET A 68 5.45 -5.38 29.70
N MET A 69 6.43 -5.75 28.86
CA MET A 69 7.50 -6.70 29.19
C MET A 69 8.70 -6.02 29.88
N GLY A 70 8.74 -4.68 29.92
CA GLY A 70 9.76 -3.90 30.61
C GLY A 70 10.87 -3.33 29.72
N GLU A 71 10.85 -3.60 28.41
CA GLU A 71 11.83 -3.09 27.45
C GLU A 71 11.10 -2.46 26.25
N PRO A 72 10.60 -1.22 26.38
CA PRO A 72 9.88 -0.56 25.30
C PRO A 72 10.81 -0.24 24.12
N HIS A 73 10.56 -0.88 22.98
CA HIS A 73 11.25 -0.58 21.73
C HIS A 73 10.38 -0.90 20.52
N PHE A 74 10.67 -0.19 19.41
CA PHE A 74 10.14 -0.49 18.09
C PHE A 74 11.03 -1.51 17.35
N PRO A 75 10.60 -2.05 16.20
CA PRO A 75 11.50 -2.71 15.28
C PRO A 75 12.71 -1.83 14.94
N ALA A 76 13.91 -2.40 14.89
CA ALA A 76 15.12 -1.64 14.59
C ALA A 76 15.02 -0.97 13.21
N THR A 77 15.66 0.18 13.04
CA THR A 77 15.77 0.84 11.72
C THR A 77 16.50 -0.08 10.72
N PRO A 78 16.08 -0.18 9.44
CA PRO A 78 16.81 -0.96 8.45
C PRO A 78 18.23 -0.43 8.26
N ASP A 79 19.18 -1.33 8.06
CA ASP A 79 20.61 -1.05 7.93
C ASP A 79 21.09 -0.97 6.48
N ASN A 80 20.18 -1.01 5.52
CA ASN A 80 20.46 -0.76 4.11
C ASN A 80 20.63 0.75 3.81
N ASP A 81 21.28 1.06 2.69
CA ASP A 81 21.67 2.44 2.33
C ASP A 81 20.48 3.41 2.23
N ASP A 82 19.30 2.88 1.88
CA ASP A 82 18.08 3.66 1.64
C ASP A 82 17.06 3.60 2.79
N PHE A 83 17.38 2.91 3.89
CA PHE A 83 16.49 2.65 5.04
C PHE A 83 15.12 2.05 4.66
N LEU A 84 15.09 1.21 3.63
CA LEU A 84 13.88 0.56 3.14
C LEU A 84 13.57 -0.70 3.95
N MET A 85 12.29 -0.96 4.21
CA MET A 85 11.83 -2.21 4.84
C MET A 85 11.85 -3.38 3.85
N ASP A 86 13.04 -3.69 3.33
CA ASP A 86 13.25 -4.78 2.38
C ASP A 86 13.02 -6.16 3.02
N THR A 87 13.10 -7.21 2.20
CA THR A 87 12.89 -8.58 2.66
C THR A 87 13.93 -9.03 3.68
N THR A 88 15.16 -8.54 3.58
CA THR A 88 16.26 -8.91 4.48
C THR A 88 15.97 -8.37 5.88
N TRP A 89 15.68 -7.08 5.99
CA TRP A 89 15.28 -6.45 7.23
C TRP A 89 13.99 -7.07 7.79
N ALA A 90 12.97 -7.26 6.94
CA ALA A 90 11.69 -7.80 7.35
C ALA A 90 11.75 -9.25 7.90
N THR A 91 12.79 -10.00 7.52
CA THR A 91 13.05 -11.37 8.01
C THR A 91 14.08 -11.44 9.14
N THR A 92 14.75 -10.34 9.45
CA THR A 92 15.75 -10.27 10.52
C THR A 92 15.04 -10.21 11.88
N ALA A 93 15.60 -10.88 12.89
CA ALA A 93 15.02 -10.85 14.23
C ALA A 93 15.06 -9.42 14.79
N ILE A 94 13.93 -8.96 15.33
CA ILE A 94 13.84 -7.60 15.91
C ILE A 94 14.75 -7.48 17.13
N ASP A 95 14.68 -8.47 18.00
CA ASP A 95 15.59 -8.63 19.12
C ASP A 95 15.94 -10.11 19.25
N SER A 96 17.24 -10.40 19.14
CA SER A 96 17.77 -11.76 19.25
C SER A 96 17.82 -12.25 20.70
N LEU A 97 17.71 -11.36 21.68
CA LEU A 97 17.90 -11.66 23.10
C LEU A 97 16.57 -11.96 23.82
N MET A 98 15.51 -11.19 23.59
CA MET A 98 14.22 -11.38 24.29
C MET A 98 13.25 -12.33 23.58
N ALA A 99 13.25 -12.37 22.25
CA ALA A 99 12.28 -13.15 21.49
C ALA A 99 12.90 -13.75 20.22
N PRO A 100 13.77 -14.78 20.35
CA PRO A 100 14.38 -15.44 19.21
C PRO A 100 13.30 -15.94 18.25
N GLY A 101 13.24 -15.32 17.07
CA GLY A 101 12.30 -15.66 16.00
C GLY A 101 11.18 -14.66 15.72
N ILE A 102 11.00 -13.59 16.53
CA ILE A 102 10.08 -12.50 16.14
C ILE A 102 10.79 -11.59 15.14
N THR A 103 10.20 -11.47 13.95
CA THR A 103 10.69 -10.68 12.83
C THR A 103 9.67 -9.59 12.47
N PRO A 104 10.05 -8.46 11.86
CA PRO A 104 9.08 -7.42 11.51
C PRO A 104 7.91 -7.95 10.68
N LYS A 105 8.16 -8.85 9.72
CA LYS A 105 7.08 -9.45 8.92
C LYS A 105 6.10 -10.28 9.74
N SER A 106 6.57 -10.94 10.80
CA SER A 106 5.72 -11.79 11.66
C SER A 106 4.72 -11.01 12.50
N LEU A 107 4.87 -9.68 12.59
CA LEU A 107 3.90 -8.81 13.25
C LEU A 107 2.61 -8.64 12.44
N PHE A 108 2.64 -8.97 11.14
CA PHE A 108 1.52 -8.86 10.23
C PHE A 108 0.84 -10.21 10.00
N SER A 109 -0.48 -10.22 9.83
CA SER A 109 -1.26 -11.47 9.71
C SER A 109 -0.88 -12.32 8.49
N ASN A 110 -0.43 -11.70 7.41
CA ASN A 110 0.03 -12.35 6.18
C ASN A 110 1.54 -12.67 6.19
N SER A 111 2.25 -12.41 7.29
CA SER A 111 3.70 -12.56 7.38
C SER A 111 4.48 -11.73 6.34
N GLU A 112 3.94 -10.58 5.92
CA GLU A 112 4.57 -9.66 4.99
C GLU A 112 4.34 -8.21 5.41
N VAL A 113 5.37 -7.37 5.31
CA VAL A 113 5.25 -5.94 5.55
C VAL A 113 4.54 -5.30 4.35
N PRO A 114 3.45 -4.52 4.56
CA PRO A 114 2.77 -3.81 3.48
C PRO A 114 3.72 -2.92 2.68
N LYS A 115 3.46 -2.83 1.37
CA LYS A 115 4.29 -2.10 0.40
C LYS A 115 3.46 -1.01 -0.29
N ASN A 116 4.10 -0.17 -1.10
CA ASN A 116 3.38 0.78 -1.94
C ASN A 116 2.65 0.07 -3.10
N SER A 117 1.89 0.83 -3.88
CA SER A 117 1.07 0.37 -4.99
C SER A 117 1.87 -0.27 -6.12
N ASN A 118 3.16 0.05 -6.21
CA ASN A 118 4.11 -0.52 -7.18
C ASN A 118 4.79 -1.80 -6.64
N GLY A 119 4.51 -2.19 -5.39
CA GLY A 119 5.12 -3.34 -4.75
C GLY A 119 6.50 -3.06 -4.15
N ASN A 120 6.87 -1.79 -3.99
CA ASN A 120 8.14 -1.36 -3.40
C ASN A 120 8.00 -1.10 -1.88
N PRO A 121 9.01 -1.44 -1.06
CA PRO A 121 8.98 -1.22 0.37
C PRO A 121 9.02 0.28 0.72
N PHE A 122 8.44 0.65 1.86
CA PHE A 122 8.54 2.01 2.39
C PHE A 122 9.85 2.22 3.16
N TYR A 123 10.29 3.47 3.23
CA TYR A 123 11.33 3.94 4.15
C TYR A 123 10.81 3.85 5.59
N TYR A 124 11.66 3.39 6.50
CA TYR A 124 11.38 3.34 7.93
C TYR A 124 12.58 3.78 8.76
N ARG A 125 12.33 4.62 9.78
CA ARG A 125 13.34 4.98 10.78
C ARG A 125 12.70 5.14 12.15
N THR A 126 13.39 4.68 13.18
CA THR A 126 13.02 4.92 14.58
C THR A 126 14.15 5.60 15.35
N TYR A 127 13.79 6.47 16.30
CA TYR A 127 14.70 7.12 17.23
C TYR A 127 13.95 7.52 18.50
N ASN A 128 14.67 7.75 19.60
CA ASN A 128 14.12 8.27 20.84
C ASN A 128 14.69 9.66 21.14
N ASP A 129 13.90 10.47 21.83
CA ASP A 129 14.33 11.77 22.34
C ASP A 129 14.02 11.84 23.84
N THR A 130 14.93 12.43 24.61
CA THR A 130 14.75 12.61 26.05
C THR A 130 14.49 14.07 26.33
N LEU A 131 13.27 14.37 26.76
CA LEU A 131 12.86 15.72 27.10
C LEU A 131 13.59 16.23 28.34
N THR A 132 13.62 17.55 28.52
CA THR A 132 14.21 18.19 29.71
C THR A 132 13.55 17.76 31.03
N THR A 133 12.32 17.22 30.96
CA THR A 133 11.57 16.62 32.08
C THR A 133 12.05 15.23 32.46
N GLY A 134 12.92 14.60 31.67
CA GLY A 134 13.36 13.20 31.82
C GLY A 134 12.44 12.17 31.15
N GLU A 135 11.37 12.61 30.49
CA GLU A 135 10.48 11.73 29.72
C GLU A 135 11.14 11.32 28.40
N VAL A 136 11.15 10.01 28.12
CA VAL A 136 11.63 9.46 26.85
C VAL A 136 10.45 9.32 25.89
N ARG A 137 10.54 9.97 24.74
CA ARG A 137 9.56 9.86 23.65
C ARG A 137 10.14 9.06 22.50
N TYR A 138 9.35 8.16 21.95
CA TYR A 138 9.77 7.30 20.86
C TYR A 138 9.13 7.76 19.56
N PHE A 139 9.93 7.84 18.50
CA PHE A 139 9.51 8.31 17.20
C PHE A 139 9.66 7.22 16.15
N ILE A 140 8.73 7.20 15.20
CA ILE A 140 8.87 6.50 13.93
C ILE A 140 8.60 7.43 12.76
N ILE A 141 9.35 7.23 11.69
CA ILE A 141 9.18 7.91 10.40
C ILE A 141 8.87 6.83 9.37
N LEU A 142 7.77 7.01 8.66
CA LEU A 142 7.43 6.25 7.46
C LEU A 142 7.41 7.19 6.27
N LYS A 143 7.96 6.77 5.14
CA LYS A 143 7.98 7.59 3.92
C LYS A 143 7.92 6.72 2.68
N ASP A 144 7.22 7.21 1.66
CA ASP A 144 7.31 6.65 0.31
C ASP A 144 8.41 7.37 -0.47
N THR A 145 9.42 6.60 -0.90
CA THR A 145 10.59 7.09 -1.64
C THR A 145 10.57 6.69 -3.11
N ASP A 146 9.56 5.97 -3.56
CA ASP A 146 9.42 5.53 -4.94
C ASP A 146 8.87 6.66 -5.82
N ALA A 147 9.68 7.15 -6.76
CA ALA A 147 9.34 8.27 -7.63
C ALA A 147 8.14 8.00 -8.55
N GLU A 148 7.89 6.72 -8.87
CA GLU A 148 6.78 6.29 -9.72
C GLU A 148 5.52 5.99 -8.90
N SER A 149 5.57 6.20 -7.58
CA SER A 149 4.41 5.99 -6.71
C SER A 149 3.52 7.22 -6.67
N PRO A 150 2.18 7.07 -6.72
CA PRO A 150 1.23 8.17 -6.52
C PRO A 150 1.32 8.87 -5.15
N SER A 151 2.00 8.25 -4.17
CA SER A 151 2.27 8.84 -2.85
C SER A 151 3.73 9.25 -2.66
N TYR A 152 4.50 9.43 -3.74
CA TYR A 152 5.91 9.80 -3.67
C TYR A 152 6.14 11.01 -2.74
N GLN A 153 7.14 10.90 -1.87
CA GLN A 153 7.55 11.88 -0.86
C GLN A 153 6.56 12.10 0.29
N GLU A 154 5.40 11.45 0.31
CA GLU A 154 4.57 11.48 1.50
C GLU A 154 5.30 10.83 2.67
N SER A 155 5.32 11.54 3.80
CA SER A 155 5.99 11.10 5.01
C SER A 155 5.14 11.37 6.23
N PHE A 156 5.09 10.38 7.11
CA PHE A 156 4.42 10.45 8.38
C PHE A 156 5.43 10.29 9.51
N THR A 157 5.47 11.27 10.41
CA THR A 157 6.21 11.16 11.67
C THR A 157 5.22 10.98 12.79
N HIS A 158 5.44 9.95 13.60
CA HIS A 158 4.59 9.62 14.73
C HIS A 158 5.42 9.42 15.98
N SER A 159 4.84 9.77 17.12
CA SER A 159 5.47 9.61 18.41
C SER A 159 4.53 8.99 19.43
N ILE A 160 5.12 8.33 20.41
CA ILE A 160 4.48 7.82 21.61
C ILE A 160 5.32 8.12 22.85
#